data_AF-V4JTB0-F1
#
_entry.id   AF-V4JTB0-F1
#
_cell.length_a   1.000
_cell.length_b   1.000
_cell.length_c   1.000
_cell.angle_alpha   90.00
_cell.angle_beta   90.00
_cell.angle_gamma   90.00
#
_symmetry.space_group_name_H-M   'P 1'
#
loop_
_entity.id
_entity.type
_entity.pdbx_description
1 polymer ?
#
loop_
_entity_poly.entity_id
_entity_poly.type
_entity_poly.pdbx_seq_one_letter_code
_entity_poly.pdbx_strand_id
1 'polypeptide(L)' 'MTVKSKGWPLPVDPVCGMEVDDSTPFKAMYRGKVYYFCSEACLRAFKRDPEKYLREGPKGMPS' A
#
# COMPACT_ATOMS: atom_id res chain seq x y z
N MET A 1 25.41 -9.50 0.20
CA MET A 1 24.76 -8.21 0.53
C MET A 1 23.57 -8.54 1.41
N THR A 2 23.85 -8.63 2.70
CA THR A 2 22.93 -9.09 3.74
C THR A 2 22.08 -7.92 4.17
N VAL A 3 20.76 -8.00 3.97
CA VAL A 3 19.73 -7.65 4.96
C VAL A 3 18.38 -8.15 4.43
N LYS A 4 17.65 -8.94 5.21
CA LYS A 4 16.21 -8.76 5.45
C LYS A 4 15.67 -9.82 6.40
N SER A 5 16.31 -9.93 7.56
CA SER A 5 15.64 -10.38 8.78
C SER A 5 14.91 -9.16 9.34
N LYS A 6 13.74 -8.80 8.81
CA LYS A 6 12.95 -7.67 9.31
C LYS A 6 11.67 -8.23 9.91
N GLY A 7 11.71 -8.54 11.21
CA GLY A 7 10.57 -9.04 12.00
C GLY A 7 9.52 -7.97 12.31
N TRP A 8 9.34 -6.98 11.41
CA TRP A 8 8.38 -5.89 11.53
C TRP A 8 7.38 -6.01 10.38
N PRO A 9 6.07 -5.76 10.62
CA PRO A 9 5.07 -5.89 9.57
C PRO A 9 5.39 -4.93 8.42
N LEU A 10 5.47 -5.46 7.20
CA LEU A 10 5.64 -4.67 6.00
C LEU A 10 4.38 -3.82 5.76
N PRO A 11 4.51 -2.60 5.20
CA PRO A 11 3.37 -1.85 4.72
C PRO A 11 2.53 -2.68 3.74
N VAL A 12 1.20 -2.65 3.91
CA VAL A 12 0.27 -3.32 3.00
C VAL A 12 -0.32 -2.30 2.03
N ASP A 13 -0.29 -2.62 0.74
CA ASP A 13 -0.94 -1.82 -0.30
C ASP A 13 -2.46 -1.85 -0.08
N PRO A 14 -3.11 -0.71 0.21
CA PRO A 14 -4.55 -0.67 0.48
C PRO A 14 -5.41 -1.01 -0.76
N VAL A 15 -4.84 -1.00 -1.96
CA VAL A 15 -5.54 -1.31 -3.21
C VAL A 15 -5.60 -2.81 -3.45
N CYS A 16 -4.47 -3.50 -3.35
CA CYS A 16 -4.34 -4.91 -3.73
C CYS A 16 -4.06 -5.86 -2.57
N GLY A 17 -3.67 -5.35 -1.40
CA GLY A 17 -3.40 -6.15 -0.21
C GLY A 17 -2.03 -6.81 -0.18
N MET A 18 -1.16 -6.50 -1.14
CA MET A 18 0.22 -7.02 -1.13
C MET A 18 1.07 -6.30 -0.10
N GLU A 19 1.96 -7.04 0.54
CA GLU A 19 3.06 -6.45 1.31
C GLU A 19 4.02 -5.72 0.37
N VAL A 20 4.41 -4.52 0.77
CA VAL A 20 5.23 -3.60 -0.01
C VAL A 20 6.46 -3.23 0.80
N ASP A 21 7.59 -3.17 0.12
CA ASP A 21 8.81 -2.69 0.74
C ASP A 21 8.72 -1.19 1.06
N ASP A 22 9.16 -0.79 2.26
CA ASP A 22 9.17 0.62 2.67
C ASP A 22 10.07 1.51 1.79
N SER A 23 10.99 0.91 1.02
CA SER A 23 11.84 1.60 0.05
C SER A 23 11.16 1.83 -1.32
N THR A 24 9.91 1.43 -1.52
CA THR A 24 9.19 1.67 -2.78
C THR A 24 9.14 3.17 -3.12
N PRO A 25 9.34 3.56 -4.40
CA PRO A 25 9.09 4.92 -4.83
C PRO A 25 7.58 5.23 -4.90
N PHE A 26 6.72 4.21 -4.92
CA PHE A 26 5.28 4.37 -5.04
C PHE A 26 4.67 4.60 -3.66
N LYS A 27 4.54 5.87 -3.27
CA LYS A 27 3.94 6.27 -2.00
C LYS A 27 3.09 7.54 -2.12
N ALA A 28 2.09 7.67 -1.26
CA ALA A 28 1.23 8.84 -1.16
C ALA A 28 0.96 9.20 0.30
N MET A 29 0.93 10.49 0.60
CA MET A 29 0.50 11.00 1.90
C MET A 29 -0.99 11.33 1.85
N TYR A 30 -1.76 10.77 2.77
CA TYR A 30 -3.20 11.00 2.88
C TYR A 30 -3.60 11.04 4.36
N ARG A 31 -4.32 12.10 4.77
CA ARG A 31 -4.72 12.34 6.18
C ARG A 31 -3.56 12.21 7.19
N GLY A 32 -2.38 12.72 6.83
CA GLY A 32 -1.19 12.68 7.68
C GLY A 32 -0.51 11.31 7.79
N LYS A 33 -0.97 10.29 7.06
CA LYS A 33 -0.35 8.96 6.99
C LYS A 33 0.27 8.72 5.61
N VAL A 34 1.45 8.09 5.59
CA VAL A 34 2.09 7.62 4.35
C VAL A 34 1.56 6.23 4.02
N TYR A 35 1.08 6.07 2.80
CA TYR A 35 0.66 4.81 2.21
C TYR A 35 1.65 4.39 1.12
N TYR A 36 1.91 3.10 1.04
CA TYR A 36 2.88 2.48 0.15
C TYR A 36 2.15 1.56 -0.84
N PHE A 37 2.65 1.49 -2.07
CA PHE A 37 2.00 0.78 -3.16
C PHE A 37 2.97 -0.14 -3.89
N CYS A 38 2.46 -1.28 -4.35
CA CYS A 38 3.25 -2.26 -5.10
C CYS A 38 3.60 -1.77 -6.52
N SER A 39 2.81 -0.84 -7.05
CA SER A 39 2.93 -0.34 -8.42
C SER A 39 2.39 1.08 -8.57
N GLU A 40 2.80 1.74 -9.65
CA GLU A 40 2.24 3.04 -10.03
C GLU A 40 0.73 2.97 -10.27
N ALA A 41 0.23 1.86 -10.80
CA ALA A 41 -1.20 1.65 -11.03
C ALA A 41 -2.00 1.70 -9.72
N CYS A 42 -1.51 1.04 -8.66
CA CYS A 42 -2.14 1.09 -7.34
C CYS A 42 -2.07 2.48 -6.72
N LEU A 43 -0.92 3.16 -6.83
CA LEU A 43 -0.78 4.56 -6.40
C LEU A 43 -1.79 5.49 -7.09
N ARG A 44 -1.93 5.38 -8.42
CA ARG A 44 -2.90 6.17 -9.20
C ARG A 44 -4.33 5.84 -8.84
N ALA A 45 -4.65 4.56 -8.65
CA ALA A 45 -5.97 4.11 -8.22
C ALA A 45 -6.34 4.70 -6.86
N PHE A 46 -5.42 4.61 -5.88
CA PHE A 46 -5.61 5.19 -4.55
C PHE A 46 -5.74 6.70 -4.58
N LYS A 47 -4.91 7.43 -5.34
CA LYS A 47 -5.01 8.89 -5.47
C LYS A 47 -6.35 9.37 -6.03
N ARG A 48 -7.02 8.55 -6.87
CA ARG A 48 -8.32 8.89 -7.46
C ARG A 48 -9.46 8.79 -6.44
N ASP A 49 -9.40 7.80 -5.55
CA ASP A 49 -10.46 7.57 -4.57
C ASP A 49 -9.89 6.88 -3.31
N PRO A 50 -9.16 7.62 -2.45
CA PRO A 50 -8.45 7.04 -1.32
C PRO A 50 -9.42 6.51 -0.26
N GLU A 51 -10.55 7.19 -0.06
CA GLU A 51 -11.56 6.79 0.94
C GLU A 51 -12.17 5.43 0.62
N LYS A 52 -12.40 5.13 -0.66
CA LYS A 52 -12.82 3.81 -1.10
C LYS A 52 -11.91 2.69 -0.59
N TYR A 53 -10.61 2.77 -0.87
CA TYR A 53 -9.66 1.71 -0.50
C TYR A 53 -9.41 1.65 1.01
N LEU A 54 -9.55 2.78 1.71
CA LEU A 54 -9.45 2.81 3.17
C LEU A 54 -10.67 2.26 3.89
N ARG A 55 -11.85 2.29 3.25
CA ARG A 55 -13.10 1.78 3.82
C ARG A 55 -13.40 0.33 3.43
N GLU A 56 -13.18 -0.02 2.17
CA GLU A 56 -13.51 -1.34 1.61
C GLU A 56 -12.34 -2.33 1.72
N GLY A 57 -11.12 -1.86 1.94
CA GLY A 57 -9.93 -2.72 1.95
C GLY A 57 -9.53 -3.18 0.54
N PRO A 58 -8.57 -4.13 0.44
CA PRO A 58 -8.01 -4.55 -0.84
C PRO A 58 -9.06 -5.19 -1.75
N LYS A 59 -9.12 -4.69 -2.97
CA LYS A 59 -10.14 -5.01 -3.97
C LYS A 59 -9.83 -6.36 -4.62
N GLY A 60 -10.03 -7.46 -3.91
CA GLY A 60 -9.70 -8.80 -4.42
C GLY A 60 -10.09 -9.98 -3.54
N MET A 61 -10.43 -9.75 -2.27
CA MET A 61 -11.06 -10.78 -1.45
C MET A 61 -12.56 -10.51 -1.36
N PRO A 62 -13.43 -11.35 -1.96
CA PRO A 62 -14.85 -11.30 -1.64
C PRO A 62 -15.00 -11.52 -0.13
N SER A 63 -15.87 -10.71 0.51
CA SER A 63 -16.31 -10.92 1.90
C SER A 63 -16.89 -12.30 2.13
#